data_AF-A0A2M7X062-F1
#
_entry.id   AF-A0A2M7X062-F1
#
_cell.length_a   1.000
_cell.length_b   1.000
_cell.length_c   1.000
_cell.angle_alpha   90.00
_cell.angle_beta   90.00
_cell.angle_gamma   90.00
#
_symmetry.space_group_name_H-M   'P 1'
#
loop_
_entity.id
_entity.type
_entity.pdbx_description
1 polymer ?
#
loop_
_entity_poly.entity_id
_entity_poly.type
_entity_poly.pdbx_seq_one_letter_code
_entity_poly.pdbx_strand_id
1 'polypeptide(L)'
;MIKRTVRKILGTLGNLTQSEENKQTLSSINNSIIDLNYLQVKQSDPRYSDDKRLLKYGYQVLAQTDEDGIIAEIFNRIGLTNRFFVEFGVGEGIENNTAALLFQNWQGLWIEGEPNCATSLRENLKKFITSGNLKVQESFVTEENIEKILTNQQVPNDLDLLSIDIDSFDYYVWQSITNFHPRVIVIEYNASWGPTIEWVMPRDITPSFTDHTSCFGASLKSFEKLGETNGYVLVGCNITGVNAFFVRKDLVKDMFSQPFTSENHYEPPRYNLNRRVGHPRSFNIFS
;
A
#
# COMPACT_ATOMS: atom_id res chain seq x y z
N MET A 1 -37.60 20.19 12.75
CA MET A 1 -37.38 19.17 13.80
C MET A 1 -35.97 18.57 13.71
N ILE A 2 -35.52 18.09 12.54
CA ILE A 2 -34.18 17.50 12.29
C ILE A 2 -33.01 18.42 12.69
N LYS A 3 -33.00 19.71 12.30
CA LYS A 3 -31.92 20.66 12.67
C LYS A 3 -31.71 20.83 14.19
N ARG A 4 -32.78 20.71 14.98
CA ARG A 4 -32.72 20.87 16.45
C ARG A 4 -32.18 19.61 17.12
N THR A 5 -32.52 18.44 16.59
CA THR A 5 -31.96 17.14 17.01
C THR A 5 -30.48 17.04 16.66
N VAL A 6 -30.08 17.43 15.44
CA VAL A 6 -28.66 17.47 15.02
C VAL A 6 -27.84 18.40 15.90
N ARG A 7 -28.32 19.62 16.20
CA ARG A 7 -27.65 20.52 17.16
C ARG A 7 -27.51 19.93 18.56
N LYS A 8 -28.52 19.19 19.03
CA LYS A 8 -28.50 18.57 20.36
C LYS A 8 -27.46 17.45 20.41
N ILE A 9 -27.40 16.60 19.38
CA ILE A 9 -26.39 15.55 19.22
C ILE A 9 -24.99 16.17 19.12
N LEU A 10 -24.81 17.20 18.30
CA LEU A 10 -23.53 17.92 18.18
C LEU A 10 -23.10 18.59 19.48
N GLY A 11 -24.04 19.16 20.25
CA GLY A 11 -23.75 19.74 21.57
C GLY A 11 -23.37 18.69 22.61
N THR A 12 -24.03 17.53 22.61
CA THR A 12 -23.69 16.41 23.48
C THR A 12 -22.34 15.80 23.13
N LEU A 13 -22.06 15.60 21.84
CA LEU A 13 -20.75 15.17 21.34
C LEU A 13 -19.66 16.19 21.67
N GLY A 14 -19.93 17.49 21.47
CA GLY A 14 -19.02 18.57 21.81
C GLY A 14 -18.64 18.61 23.29
N ASN A 15 -19.61 18.34 24.18
CA ASN A 15 -19.35 18.25 25.62
C ASN A 15 -18.58 16.97 26.01
N LEU A 16 -18.86 15.85 25.33
CA LEU A 16 -18.08 14.63 25.52
C LEU A 16 -16.62 14.86 25.09
N THR A 17 -16.36 15.57 23.98
CA THR A 17 -15.00 15.81 23.48
C THR A 17 -14.20 16.90 24.23
N GLN A 18 -14.76 17.57 25.26
CA GLN A 18 -14.04 18.63 25.98
C GLN A 18 -13.03 18.10 27.02
N SER A 19 -13.20 16.87 27.48
CA SER A 19 -12.25 16.19 28.37
C SER A 19 -11.28 15.35 27.55
N GLU A 20 -9.97 15.46 27.81
CA GLU A 20 -8.95 14.59 27.21
C GLU A 20 -9.21 13.11 27.52
N GLU A 21 -9.69 12.80 28.73
CA GLU A 21 -10.07 11.44 29.13
C GLU A 21 -11.23 10.90 28.27
N ASN A 22 -12.22 11.74 27.98
CA ASN A 22 -13.32 11.35 27.10
C ASN A 22 -12.87 11.19 25.64
N LYS A 23 -11.94 12.03 25.15
CA LYS A 23 -11.36 11.86 23.80
C LYS A 23 -10.61 10.54 23.68
N GLN A 24 -9.79 10.20 24.68
CA GLN A 24 -9.08 8.93 24.75
C GLN A 24 -10.04 7.74 24.79
N THR A 25 -11.09 7.84 25.61
CA THR A 25 -12.14 6.80 25.70
C THR A 25 -12.85 6.61 24.36
N LEU A 26 -13.26 7.70 23.69
CA LEU A 26 -13.91 7.63 22.38
C LEU A 26 -12.99 7.03 21.31
N SER A 27 -11.70 7.40 21.31
CA SER A 27 -10.70 6.81 20.43
C SER A 27 -10.55 5.30 20.66
N SER A 28 -10.48 4.86 21.93
CA SER A 28 -10.41 3.43 22.28
C SER A 28 -11.64 2.64 21.83
N ILE A 29 -12.85 3.21 21.99
CA ILE A 29 -14.09 2.60 21.53
C ILE A 29 -14.10 2.50 20.00
N ASN A 30 -13.72 3.57 19.30
CA ASN A 30 -13.66 3.59 17.85
C ASN A 30 -12.69 2.52 17.31
N ASN A 31 -11.49 2.40 17.91
CA ASN A 31 -10.53 1.36 17.53
C ASN A 31 -11.10 -0.06 17.75
N SER A 32 -11.79 -0.28 18.88
CA SER A 32 -12.43 -1.58 19.16
C SER A 32 -13.52 -1.91 18.14
N ILE A 33 -14.30 -0.93 17.69
CA ILE A 33 -15.33 -1.11 16.65
C ILE A 33 -14.68 -1.45 15.31
N ILE A 34 -13.59 -0.77 14.95
CA ILE A 34 -12.84 -1.05 13.72
C ILE A 34 -12.29 -2.49 13.76
N ASP A 35 -11.71 -2.92 14.88
CA ASP A 35 -11.19 -4.28 15.03
C ASP A 35 -12.30 -5.34 14.94
N LEU A 36 -13.46 -5.10 15.57
CA LEU A 36 -14.60 -6.00 15.45
C LEU A 36 -15.11 -6.09 14.01
N ASN A 37 -15.21 -4.97 13.30
CA ASN A 37 -15.62 -4.94 11.89
C ASN A 37 -14.60 -5.68 11.01
N TYR A 38 -13.30 -5.49 11.24
CA TYR A 38 -12.24 -6.20 10.54
C TYR A 38 -12.37 -7.71 10.71
N LEU A 39 -12.54 -8.18 11.96
CA LEU A 39 -12.75 -9.60 12.26
C LEU A 39 -14.03 -10.14 11.64
N GLN A 40 -15.12 -9.38 11.69
CA GLN A 40 -16.39 -9.76 11.07
C GLN A 40 -16.24 -9.93 9.56
N VAL A 41 -15.51 -9.03 8.88
CA VAL A 41 -15.24 -9.18 7.44
C VAL A 41 -14.46 -10.47 7.19
N LYS A 42 -13.36 -10.74 7.91
CA LYS A 42 -12.60 -11.99 7.74
C LYS A 42 -13.42 -13.26 8.02
N GLN A 43 -14.47 -13.18 8.84
CA GLN A 43 -15.37 -14.31 9.14
C GLN A 43 -16.58 -14.40 8.19
N SER A 44 -16.89 -13.33 7.46
CA SER A 44 -18.11 -13.20 6.65
C SER A 44 -18.09 -14.04 5.37
N ASP A 45 -16.91 -14.33 4.84
CA ASP A 45 -16.73 -15.06 3.59
C ASP A 45 -15.68 -16.18 3.76
N PRO A 46 -16.02 -17.46 3.47
CA PRO A 46 -15.08 -18.57 3.53
C PRO A 46 -13.79 -18.36 2.73
N ARG A 47 -13.79 -17.50 1.69
CA ARG A 47 -12.58 -17.18 0.91
C ARG A 47 -11.43 -16.67 1.80
N TYR A 48 -11.71 -15.98 2.90
CA TYR A 48 -10.66 -15.45 3.77
C TYR A 48 -9.99 -16.53 4.64
N SER A 49 -10.48 -17.77 4.59
CA SER A 49 -9.89 -18.94 5.27
C SER A 49 -9.04 -19.83 4.35
N ASP A 50 -9.10 -19.61 3.04
CA ASP A 50 -8.34 -20.37 2.01
C ASP A 50 -6.83 -20.13 2.18
N ASP A 51 -6.06 -21.22 2.31
CA ASP A 51 -4.60 -21.19 2.43
C ASP A 51 -3.93 -20.54 1.22
N LYS A 52 -4.55 -20.60 0.04
CA LYS A 52 -4.01 -19.98 -1.17
C LYS A 52 -4.33 -18.48 -1.26
N ARG A 53 -5.15 -17.91 -0.37
CA ARG A 53 -5.48 -16.47 -0.35
C ARG A 53 -4.66 -15.72 0.69
N LEU A 54 -4.07 -14.60 0.22
CA LEU A 54 -3.15 -13.80 1.01
C LEU A 54 -3.81 -13.09 2.21
N LEU A 55 -5.08 -12.71 2.08
CA LEU A 55 -5.85 -12.04 3.14
C LEU A 55 -5.93 -12.83 4.46
N LYS A 56 -5.78 -14.16 4.39
CA LYS A 56 -5.67 -14.99 5.59
C LYS A 56 -4.48 -14.55 6.47
N TYR A 57 -3.36 -14.23 5.85
CA TYR A 57 -2.07 -13.96 6.47
C TYR A 57 -1.79 -12.48 6.72
N GLY A 58 -2.70 -11.59 6.31
CA GLY A 58 -2.56 -10.15 6.52
C GLY A 58 -2.42 -9.76 7.99
N TYR A 59 -1.40 -8.95 8.28
CA TYR A 59 -1.16 -8.30 9.56
C TYR A 59 -0.43 -6.97 9.33
N GLN A 60 -0.45 -6.11 10.35
CA GLN A 60 0.13 -4.77 10.31
C GLN A 60 1.32 -4.66 11.25
N VAL A 61 2.40 -4.05 10.78
CA VAL A 61 3.57 -3.61 11.56
C VAL A 61 3.79 -2.13 11.28
N LEU A 62 4.23 -1.79 10.06
CA LEU A 62 4.51 -0.41 9.63
C LEU A 62 3.81 0.00 8.34
N ALA A 63 3.15 -0.88 7.60
CA ALA A 63 2.29 -0.51 6.47
C ALA A 63 0.96 0.10 6.94
N GLN A 64 0.21 0.74 6.03
CA GLN A 64 -1.05 1.38 6.38
C GLN A 64 -2.10 0.39 6.91
N THR A 65 -2.15 -0.83 6.38
CA THR A 65 -3.15 -1.83 6.74
C THR A 65 -2.52 -3.22 6.89
N ASP A 66 -2.94 -4.25 6.15
CA ASP A 66 -2.47 -5.63 6.30
C ASP A 66 -1.40 -6.06 5.29
N GLU A 67 -0.76 -5.10 4.62
CA GLU A 67 0.25 -5.34 3.58
C GLU A 67 1.50 -6.02 4.13
N ASP A 68 1.97 -5.69 5.34
CA ASP A 68 3.19 -6.30 5.91
C ASP A 68 3.09 -7.84 5.95
N GLY A 69 1.94 -8.36 6.39
CA GLY A 69 1.69 -9.80 6.44
C GLY A 69 1.46 -10.43 5.07
N ILE A 70 0.82 -9.70 4.15
CA ILE A 70 0.64 -10.17 2.78
C ILE A 70 1.99 -10.28 2.07
N ILE A 71 2.85 -9.26 2.17
CA ILE A 71 4.19 -9.24 1.58
C ILE A 71 5.04 -10.36 2.16
N ALA A 72 5.04 -10.51 3.49
CA ALA A 72 5.76 -11.59 4.15
C ALA A 72 5.31 -12.97 3.65
N GLU A 73 4.00 -13.18 3.49
CA GLU A 73 3.45 -14.45 3.01
C GLU A 73 3.76 -14.72 1.52
N ILE A 74 3.75 -13.69 0.67
CA ILE A 74 4.18 -13.85 -0.73
C ILE A 74 5.61 -14.39 -0.77
N PHE A 75 6.54 -13.77 -0.03
CA PHE A 75 7.94 -14.21 0.00
C PHE A 75 8.16 -15.52 0.76
N ASN A 76 7.30 -15.88 1.70
CA ASN A 76 7.27 -17.22 2.30
C ASN A 76 6.98 -18.29 1.24
N ARG A 77 6.09 -18.01 0.28
CA ARG A 77 5.75 -18.93 -0.83
C ARG A 77 6.84 -18.97 -1.91
N ILE A 78 7.25 -17.80 -2.41
CA ILE A 78 8.13 -17.73 -3.58
C ILE A 78 9.64 -17.73 -3.24
N GLY A 79 9.98 -17.60 -1.94
CA GLY A 79 11.36 -17.42 -1.47
C GLY A 79 11.90 -16.00 -1.70
N LEU A 80 13.06 -15.69 -1.13
CA LEU A 80 13.78 -14.41 -1.28
C LEU A 80 15.04 -14.60 -2.13
N THR A 81 15.50 -13.55 -2.81
CA THR A 81 16.77 -13.58 -3.55
C THR A 81 17.76 -12.55 -3.03
N ASN A 82 17.51 -11.26 -3.24
CA ASN A 82 18.44 -10.18 -2.97
C ASN A 82 18.02 -9.29 -1.80
N ARG A 83 16.79 -9.45 -1.28
CA ARG A 83 16.21 -8.60 -0.23
C ARG A 83 16.32 -7.11 -0.57
N PHE A 84 16.14 -6.78 -1.85
CA PHE A 84 16.14 -5.42 -2.34
C PHE A 84 14.72 -4.97 -2.62
N PHE A 85 14.31 -3.85 -2.05
CA PHE A 85 13.04 -3.21 -2.37
C PHE A 85 13.22 -1.85 -3.03
N VAL A 86 12.20 -1.42 -3.76
CA VAL A 86 12.03 -0.04 -4.20
C VAL A 86 10.60 0.39 -3.87
N GLU A 87 10.43 1.60 -3.34
CA GLU A 87 9.10 2.19 -3.12
C GLU A 87 9.05 3.64 -3.63
N PHE A 88 7.98 3.98 -4.35
CA PHE A 88 7.69 5.31 -4.85
C PHE A 88 6.60 5.96 -3.98
N GLY A 89 6.69 7.28 -3.76
CA GLY A 89 5.69 8.05 -3.02
C GLY A 89 5.64 7.69 -1.53
N VAL A 90 6.79 7.71 -0.88
CA VAL A 90 6.92 7.25 0.51
C VAL A 90 6.47 8.27 1.57
N GLY A 91 6.20 9.52 1.18
CA GLY A 91 5.82 10.59 2.08
C GLY A 91 6.87 10.80 3.17
N GLU A 92 6.44 10.86 4.43
CA GLU A 92 7.36 11.03 5.57
C GLU A 92 8.11 9.74 5.99
N GLY A 93 7.83 8.60 5.35
CA GLY A 93 8.55 7.34 5.60
C GLY A 93 8.00 6.46 6.70
N ILE A 94 6.81 6.78 7.18
CA ILE A 94 6.05 5.98 8.12
C ILE A 94 4.75 5.60 7.44
N GLU A 95 4.26 4.38 7.68
CA GLU A 95 3.06 3.87 7.01
C GLU A 95 3.29 3.39 5.55
N ASN A 96 4.49 2.91 5.22
CA ASN A 96 4.85 2.41 3.88
C ASN A 96 4.91 0.87 3.80
N ASN A 97 4.73 0.32 2.61
CA ASN A 97 4.74 -1.13 2.36
C ASN A 97 6.11 -1.78 2.63
N THR A 98 7.19 -1.01 2.57
CA THR A 98 8.56 -1.51 2.76
C THR A 98 9.20 -1.10 4.09
N ALA A 99 8.54 -0.26 4.91
CA ALA A 99 9.12 0.28 6.14
C ALA A 99 9.51 -0.82 7.15
N ALA A 100 8.69 -1.86 7.31
CA ALA A 100 9.00 -2.99 8.20
C ALA A 100 10.17 -3.86 7.70
N LEU A 101 10.48 -3.81 6.40
CA LEU A 101 11.56 -4.61 5.79
C LEU A 101 12.94 -4.08 6.18
N LEU A 102 13.06 -2.79 6.52
CA LEU A 102 14.28 -2.18 7.05
C LEU A 102 14.78 -2.91 8.32
N PHE A 103 13.86 -3.37 9.17
CA PHE A 103 14.19 -4.16 10.38
C PHE A 103 14.55 -5.62 10.09
N GLN A 104 14.34 -6.08 8.85
CA GLN A 104 14.59 -7.44 8.41
C GLN A 104 15.86 -7.55 7.54
N ASN A 105 16.77 -6.57 7.66
CA ASN A 105 18.02 -6.46 6.92
C ASN A 105 17.84 -6.38 5.39
N TRP A 106 16.72 -5.84 4.93
CA TRP A 106 16.58 -5.50 3.51
C TRP A 106 17.40 -4.26 3.18
N GLN A 107 17.75 -4.16 1.90
CA GLN A 107 18.26 -2.94 1.30
C GLN A 107 17.17 -2.33 0.41
N GLY A 108 17.19 -1.02 0.21
CA GLY A 108 16.26 -0.47 -0.74
C GLY A 108 16.46 0.99 -1.11
N LEU A 109 15.61 1.41 -2.03
CA LEU A 109 15.51 2.78 -2.53
C LEU A 109 14.09 3.30 -2.28
N TRP A 110 14.01 4.43 -1.59
CA TRP A 110 12.80 5.22 -1.51
C TRP A 110 12.89 6.43 -2.42
N ILE A 111 11.82 6.69 -3.16
CA ILE A 111 11.70 7.85 -4.04
C ILE A 111 10.53 8.72 -3.57
N GLU A 112 10.81 9.99 -3.28
CA GLU A 112 9.82 10.95 -2.78
C GLU A 112 9.88 12.25 -3.59
N GLY A 113 8.73 12.76 -4.01
CA GLY A 113 8.64 13.97 -4.83
C GLY A 113 8.71 15.26 -4.01
N GLU A 114 8.12 15.27 -2.81
CA GLU A 114 7.98 16.45 -1.98
C GLU A 114 9.26 16.72 -1.16
N PRO A 115 9.93 17.89 -1.35
CA PRO A 115 11.20 18.20 -0.68
C PRO A 115 11.13 18.19 0.85
N ASN A 116 9.98 18.59 1.43
CA ASN A 116 9.78 18.59 2.87
C ASN A 116 9.71 17.15 3.42
N CYS A 117 8.99 16.26 2.73
CA CYS A 117 8.93 14.84 3.03
C CYS A 117 10.33 14.20 2.89
N ALA A 118 11.04 14.47 1.80
CA ALA A 118 12.41 14.00 1.57
C ALA A 118 13.40 14.47 2.64
N THR A 119 13.23 15.69 3.17
CA THR A 119 14.04 16.20 4.28
C THR A 119 13.73 15.44 5.58
N SER A 120 12.44 15.30 5.93
CA SER A 120 11.99 14.53 7.10
C SER A 120 12.51 13.09 7.07
N LEU A 121 12.42 12.42 5.91
CA LEU A 121 12.96 11.08 5.67
C LEU A 121 14.44 10.96 6.02
N ARG A 122 15.26 11.89 5.51
CA ARG A 122 16.71 11.87 5.71
C ARG A 122 17.10 12.06 7.18
N GLU A 123 16.31 12.82 7.93
CA GLU A 123 16.50 13.02 9.36
C GLU A 123 16.06 11.79 10.16
N ASN A 124 14.83 11.33 9.95
CA ASN A 124 14.22 10.26 10.73
C ASN A 124 14.83 8.88 10.45
N LEU A 125 15.37 8.65 9.25
CA LEU A 125 15.95 7.36 8.84
C LEU A 125 17.46 7.40 8.67
N LYS A 126 18.10 8.40 9.27
CA LYS A 126 19.56 8.62 9.19
C LYS A 126 20.38 7.37 9.48
N LYS A 127 19.93 6.52 10.41
CA LYS A 127 20.59 5.24 10.76
C LYS A 127 20.66 4.28 9.58
N PHE A 128 19.55 4.05 8.89
CA PHE A 128 19.49 3.17 7.72
C PHE A 128 20.20 3.75 6.51
N ILE A 129 20.19 5.08 6.37
CA ILE A 129 20.90 5.77 5.29
C ILE A 129 22.42 5.69 5.51
N THR A 130 22.90 5.99 6.72
CA THR A 130 24.34 6.00 7.03
C THR A 130 24.95 4.60 6.98
N SER A 131 24.17 3.57 7.33
CA SER A 131 24.59 2.16 7.21
C SER A 131 24.54 1.64 5.77
N GLY A 132 23.97 2.40 4.83
CA GLY A 132 23.82 2.00 3.43
C GLY A 132 22.66 1.04 3.16
N ASN A 133 21.81 0.76 4.16
CA ASN A 133 20.60 -0.05 3.99
C ASN A 133 19.52 0.67 3.17
N LEU A 134 19.44 2.00 3.27
CA LEU A 134 18.42 2.79 2.58
C LEU A 134 19.05 3.91 1.76
N LYS A 135 18.64 4.03 0.50
CA LYS A 135 18.85 5.22 -0.34
C LYS A 135 17.56 6.02 -0.42
N VAL A 136 17.66 7.34 -0.39
CA VAL A 136 16.52 8.25 -0.57
C VAL A 136 16.79 9.16 -1.76
N GLN A 137 15.97 9.03 -2.80
CA GLN A 137 15.99 9.89 -3.99
C GLN A 137 14.82 10.88 -3.91
N GLU A 138 15.15 12.16 -3.97
CA GLU A 138 14.13 13.21 -4.11
C GLU A 138 13.86 13.41 -5.61
N SER A 139 12.67 13.03 -6.06
CA SER A 139 12.21 13.18 -7.45
C SER A 139 10.73 12.84 -7.55
N PHE A 140 9.96 13.66 -8.28
CA PHE A 140 8.67 13.21 -8.79
C PHE A 140 8.90 12.11 -9.82
N VAL A 141 8.29 10.94 -9.61
CA VAL A 141 8.41 9.81 -10.53
C VAL A 141 7.50 10.05 -11.74
N THR A 142 8.04 9.82 -12.93
CA THR A 142 7.30 9.87 -14.18
C THR A 142 7.68 8.69 -15.06
N GLU A 143 6.86 8.41 -16.07
CA GLU A 143 7.15 7.31 -17.00
C GLU A 143 8.48 7.50 -17.74
N GLU A 144 8.88 8.75 -17.99
CA GLU A 144 10.09 9.10 -18.75
C GLU A 144 11.35 9.05 -17.89
N ASN A 145 11.24 9.21 -16.57
CA ASN A 145 12.38 9.31 -15.69
C ASN A 145 12.66 8.04 -14.88
N ILE A 146 11.67 7.17 -14.68
CA ILE A 146 11.76 6.14 -13.66
C ILE A 146 12.92 5.16 -13.90
N GLU A 147 13.06 4.63 -15.11
CA GLU A 147 14.14 3.68 -15.41
C GLU A 147 15.54 4.31 -15.27
N LYS A 148 15.67 5.60 -15.59
CA LYS A 148 16.92 6.35 -15.40
C LYS A 148 17.23 6.49 -13.91
N ILE A 149 16.24 6.76 -13.08
CA ILE A 149 16.41 6.83 -11.62
C ILE A 149 16.88 5.46 -11.10
N LEU A 150 16.18 4.37 -11.45
CA LEU A 150 16.53 3.02 -11.00
C LEU A 150 17.94 2.61 -11.44
N THR A 151 18.31 2.92 -12.68
CA THR A 151 19.66 2.65 -13.23
C THR A 151 20.74 3.42 -12.47
N ASN A 152 20.54 4.72 -12.27
CA ASN A 152 21.51 5.58 -11.58
C ASN A 152 21.71 5.16 -10.12
N GLN A 153 20.64 4.68 -9.48
CA GLN A 153 20.67 4.18 -8.11
C GLN A 153 21.18 2.74 -8.00
N GLN A 154 21.57 2.12 -9.11
CA GLN A 154 22.10 0.75 -9.18
C GLN A 154 21.14 -0.27 -8.57
N VAL A 155 19.85 -0.11 -8.84
CA VAL A 155 18.82 -1.07 -8.43
C VAL A 155 19.08 -2.40 -9.17
N PRO A 156 18.99 -3.56 -8.50
CA PRO A 156 19.05 -4.85 -9.18
C PRO A 156 17.88 -5.00 -10.15
N ASN A 157 18.14 -5.46 -11.38
CA ASN A 157 17.06 -5.66 -12.36
C ASN A 157 15.99 -6.63 -11.84
N ASP A 158 16.38 -7.70 -11.13
CA ASP A 158 15.47 -8.67 -10.51
C ASP A 158 15.25 -8.40 -9.01
N LEU A 159 15.06 -7.13 -8.60
CA LEU A 159 14.74 -6.77 -7.22
C LEU A 159 13.57 -7.61 -6.66
N ASP A 160 13.60 -7.89 -5.36
CA ASP A 160 12.58 -8.71 -4.72
C ASP A 160 11.20 -8.01 -4.74
N LEU A 161 11.16 -6.72 -4.37
CA LEU A 161 9.90 -5.99 -4.19
C LEU A 161 9.92 -4.60 -4.84
N LEU A 162 8.89 -4.29 -5.60
CA LEU A 162 8.58 -2.93 -6.07
C LEU A 162 7.22 -2.50 -5.51
N SER A 163 7.15 -1.36 -4.85
CA SER A 163 5.90 -0.74 -4.38
C SER A 163 5.68 0.58 -5.12
N ILE A 164 4.52 0.73 -5.76
CA ILE A 164 4.14 1.89 -6.58
C ILE A 164 2.90 2.51 -5.94
N ASP A 165 3.08 3.67 -5.33
CA ASP A 165 2.00 4.41 -4.69
C ASP A 165 2.30 5.91 -4.86
N ILE A 166 1.93 6.46 -6.02
CA ILE A 166 2.17 7.88 -6.35
C ILE A 166 0.87 8.65 -6.56
N ASP A 167 -0.27 8.10 -6.11
CA ASP A 167 -1.58 8.74 -6.07
C ASP A 167 -2.01 9.38 -7.42
N SER A 168 -1.56 8.84 -8.58
CA SER A 168 -1.74 9.51 -9.89
C SER A 168 -1.52 8.59 -11.10
N PHE A 169 -0.35 8.66 -11.73
CA PHE A 169 -0.02 8.02 -13.01
C PHE A 169 0.62 6.63 -12.84
N ASP A 170 0.28 5.93 -11.77
CA ASP A 170 0.82 4.63 -11.34
C ASP A 170 0.83 3.61 -12.49
N TYR A 171 -0.25 3.57 -13.29
CA TYR A 171 -0.36 2.72 -14.47
C TYR A 171 0.73 2.98 -15.50
N TYR A 172 0.97 4.24 -15.84
CA TYR A 172 1.95 4.60 -16.88
C TYR A 172 3.38 4.45 -16.38
N VAL A 173 3.61 4.72 -15.09
CA VAL A 173 4.91 4.46 -14.44
C VAL A 173 5.23 2.98 -14.45
N TRP A 174 4.30 2.10 -14.05
CA TRP A 174 4.54 0.66 -14.15
C TRP A 174 4.72 0.22 -15.61
N GLN A 175 3.89 0.73 -16.53
CA GLN A 175 3.98 0.40 -17.95
C GLN A 175 5.34 0.74 -18.57
N SER A 176 6.02 1.80 -18.11
CA SER A 176 7.30 2.22 -18.69
C SER A 176 8.51 1.46 -18.13
N ILE A 177 8.36 0.68 -17.06
CA ILE A 177 9.43 -0.14 -16.49
C ILE A 177 9.55 -1.43 -17.31
N THR A 178 10.61 -1.54 -18.10
CA THR A 178 10.85 -2.66 -19.04
C THR A 178 12.19 -3.36 -18.84
N ASN A 179 13.18 -2.67 -18.25
CA ASN A 179 14.51 -3.20 -17.97
C ASN A 179 14.63 -3.83 -16.57
N PHE A 180 13.66 -3.54 -15.69
CA PHE A 180 13.58 -4.09 -14.33
C PHE A 180 12.40 -5.06 -14.24
N HIS A 181 12.65 -6.22 -13.63
CA HIS A 181 11.73 -7.34 -13.51
C HIS A 181 11.54 -7.73 -12.03
N PRO A 182 10.91 -6.86 -11.21
CA PRO A 182 10.61 -7.17 -9.81
C PRO A 182 10.01 -8.57 -9.65
N ARG A 183 10.28 -9.24 -8.54
CA ARG A 183 9.65 -10.55 -8.26
C ARG A 183 8.22 -10.39 -7.78
N VAL A 184 7.98 -9.31 -7.03
CA VAL A 184 6.68 -8.90 -6.49
C VAL A 184 6.48 -7.41 -6.76
N ILE A 185 5.28 -7.04 -7.20
CA ILE A 185 4.85 -5.65 -7.35
C ILE A 185 3.64 -5.43 -6.44
N VAL A 186 3.69 -4.37 -5.64
CA VAL A 186 2.57 -3.81 -4.89
C VAL A 186 2.19 -2.51 -5.58
N ILE A 187 0.91 -2.31 -5.85
CA ILE A 187 0.46 -1.09 -6.50
C ILE A 187 -0.89 -0.64 -5.95
N GLU A 188 -1.03 0.65 -5.71
CA GLU A 188 -2.32 1.23 -5.32
C GLU A 188 -3.31 1.10 -6.48
N TYR A 189 -4.53 0.63 -6.20
CA TYR A 189 -5.60 0.54 -7.18
C TYR A 189 -6.87 1.25 -6.70
N ASN A 190 -7.56 1.83 -7.68
CA ASN A 190 -8.81 2.52 -7.43
C ASN A 190 -9.96 1.51 -7.39
N ALA A 191 -10.29 1.05 -6.18
CA ALA A 191 -11.34 0.07 -5.96
C ALA A 191 -12.76 0.58 -6.29
N SER A 192 -12.97 1.88 -6.49
CA SER A 192 -14.28 2.46 -6.82
C SER A 192 -14.84 1.96 -8.15
N TRP A 193 -13.98 1.48 -9.05
CA TRP A 193 -14.36 0.95 -10.36
C TRP A 193 -14.87 -0.50 -10.33
N GLY A 194 -14.84 -1.15 -9.17
CA GLY A 194 -15.27 -2.54 -9.06
C GLY A 194 -14.31 -3.52 -9.77
N PRO A 195 -14.68 -4.81 -9.83
CA PRO A 195 -13.79 -5.84 -10.35
C PRO A 195 -13.69 -5.86 -11.88
N THR A 196 -14.67 -5.37 -12.63
CA THR A 196 -14.75 -5.64 -14.09
C THR A 196 -14.45 -4.43 -14.98
N ILE A 197 -14.50 -3.21 -14.44
CA ILE A 197 -14.37 -1.99 -15.25
C ILE A 197 -12.91 -1.73 -15.56
N GLU A 198 -12.58 -1.50 -16.82
CA GLU A 198 -11.29 -1.00 -17.27
C GLU A 198 -11.30 0.52 -17.24
N TRP A 199 -10.46 1.09 -16.39
CA TRP A 199 -10.26 2.52 -16.30
C TRP A 199 -8.81 2.83 -15.94
N VAL A 200 -8.25 3.88 -16.54
CA VAL A 200 -6.92 4.42 -16.26
C VAL A 200 -7.07 5.93 -16.23
N MET A 201 -6.42 6.60 -15.28
CA MET A 201 -6.42 8.06 -15.21
C MET A 201 -5.96 8.66 -16.55
N PRO A 202 -6.77 9.54 -17.18
CA PRO A 202 -6.38 10.23 -18.40
C PRO A 202 -5.16 11.12 -18.21
N ARG A 203 -4.24 11.13 -19.19
CA ARG A 203 -2.98 11.89 -19.15
C ARG A 203 -3.15 13.41 -19.22
N ASP A 204 -4.28 13.85 -19.76
CA ASP A 204 -4.63 15.27 -19.90
C ASP A 204 -5.17 15.89 -18.61
N ILE A 205 -5.35 15.09 -17.55
CA ILE A 205 -5.71 15.57 -16.22
C ILE A 205 -4.44 15.92 -15.46
N THR A 206 -4.38 17.15 -14.93
CA THR A 206 -3.35 17.54 -13.97
C THR A 206 -3.53 16.73 -12.68
N PRO A 207 -2.53 15.94 -12.25
CA PRO A 207 -2.61 15.23 -10.98
C PRO A 207 -2.87 16.18 -9.82
N SER A 208 -3.76 15.76 -8.93
CA SER A 208 -4.00 16.47 -7.68
C SER A 208 -4.01 15.47 -6.54
N PHE A 209 -2.95 15.51 -5.74
CA PHE A 209 -2.82 14.71 -4.52
C PHE A 209 -3.77 15.17 -3.39
N THR A 210 -4.60 16.20 -3.64
CA THR A 210 -5.40 16.89 -2.61
C THR A 210 -6.86 17.10 -2.96
N ASP A 211 -7.28 16.77 -4.20
CA ASP A 211 -8.69 16.94 -4.56
C ASP A 211 -9.59 15.82 -4.00
N HIS A 212 -8.97 14.74 -3.52
CA HIS A 212 -9.62 13.56 -2.93
C HIS A 212 -10.77 13.02 -3.82
N THR A 213 -10.62 13.17 -5.13
CA THR A 213 -11.58 12.66 -6.11
C THR A 213 -11.33 11.19 -6.40
N SER A 214 -12.29 10.53 -7.05
CA SER A 214 -12.10 9.16 -7.55
C SER A 214 -11.23 9.10 -8.82
N CYS A 215 -10.48 10.17 -9.15
CA CYS A 215 -9.73 10.31 -10.39
C CYS A 215 -8.22 10.18 -10.17
N PHE A 216 -7.81 9.00 -9.73
CA PHE A 216 -6.41 8.64 -9.48
C PHE A 216 -6.14 7.20 -9.92
N GLY A 217 -4.88 6.90 -10.25
CA GLY A 217 -4.39 5.56 -10.53
C GLY A 217 -5.11 4.86 -11.69
N ALA A 218 -5.44 3.59 -11.49
CA ALA A 218 -6.23 2.80 -12.42
C ALA A 218 -7.11 1.79 -11.68
N SER A 219 -8.08 1.21 -12.40
CA SER A 219 -8.90 0.13 -11.87
C SER A 219 -8.09 -1.17 -11.75
N LEU A 220 -8.55 -2.07 -10.87
CA LEU A 220 -7.91 -3.38 -10.70
C LEU A 220 -7.87 -4.19 -12.00
N LYS A 221 -8.93 -4.11 -12.83
CA LYS A 221 -8.97 -4.80 -14.12
C LYS A 221 -7.93 -4.26 -15.11
N SER A 222 -7.67 -2.95 -15.11
CA SER A 222 -6.59 -2.37 -15.93
C SER A 222 -5.23 -2.89 -15.49
N PHE A 223 -4.98 -2.95 -14.17
CA PHE A 223 -3.72 -3.49 -13.64
C PHE A 223 -3.56 -5.00 -13.87
N GLU A 224 -4.64 -5.80 -13.83
CA GLU A 224 -4.61 -7.21 -14.24
C GLU A 224 -4.07 -7.36 -15.65
N LYS A 225 -4.60 -6.58 -16.60
CA LYS A 225 -4.20 -6.65 -18.02
C LYS A 225 -2.77 -6.17 -18.24
N LEU A 226 -2.37 -5.10 -17.56
CA LEU A 226 -0.99 -4.60 -17.60
C LEU A 226 -0.02 -5.66 -17.04
N GLY A 227 -0.36 -6.24 -15.90
CA GLY A 227 0.40 -7.33 -15.27
C GLY A 227 0.60 -8.50 -16.22
N GLU A 228 -0.48 -9.02 -16.83
CA GLU A 228 -0.38 -10.15 -17.77
C GLU A 228 0.51 -9.82 -18.97
N THR A 229 0.42 -8.59 -19.52
CA THR A 229 1.27 -8.12 -20.62
C THR A 229 2.75 -8.07 -20.22
N ASN A 230 3.03 -7.73 -18.96
CA ASN A 230 4.38 -7.59 -18.42
C ASN A 230 4.91 -8.88 -17.76
N GLY A 231 4.19 -10.01 -17.85
CA GLY A 231 4.64 -11.30 -17.31
C GLY A 231 4.36 -11.49 -15.81
N TYR A 232 3.36 -10.82 -15.27
CA TYR A 232 2.89 -10.90 -13.88
C TYR A 232 1.45 -11.39 -13.81
N VAL A 233 1.06 -11.91 -12.66
CA VAL A 233 -0.35 -12.25 -12.37
C VAL A 233 -0.80 -11.62 -11.06
N LEU A 234 -2.06 -11.22 -10.99
CA LEU A 234 -2.69 -10.71 -9.76
C LEU A 234 -2.92 -11.86 -8.79
N VAL A 235 -2.30 -11.81 -7.60
CA VAL A 235 -2.40 -12.88 -6.58
C VAL A 235 -3.26 -12.49 -5.37
N GLY A 236 -3.62 -11.22 -5.23
CA GLY A 236 -4.48 -10.73 -4.16
C GLY A 236 -4.55 -9.21 -4.08
N CYS A 237 -5.45 -8.74 -3.22
CA CYS A 237 -5.57 -7.36 -2.77
C CYS A 237 -5.59 -7.34 -1.23
N ASN A 238 -5.26 -6.20 -0.64
CA ASN A 238 -5.40 -5.99 0.80
C ASN A 238 -6.89 -5.81 1.19
N ILE A 239 -7.24 -6.02 2.46
CA ILE A 239 -8.65 -6.12 2.86
C ILE A 239 -9.42 -4.80 2.73
N THR A 240 -8.70 -3.69 2.72
CA THR A 240 -9.24 -2.33 2.60
C THR A 240 -9.45 -1.90 1.16
N GLY A 241 -8.99 -2.68 0.18
CA GLY A 241 -9.14 -2.39 -1.23
C GLY A 241 -8.34 -1.17 -1.68
N VAL A 242 -7.08 -1.11 -1.25
CA VAL A 242 -6.12 -0.04 -1.57
C VAL A 242 -4.98 -0.59 -2.41
N ASN A 243 -4.34 -1.68 -1.97
CA ASN A 243 -3.15 -2.25 -2.59
C ASN A 243 -3.46 -3.59 -3.30
N ALA A 244 -2.97 -3.73 -4.52
CA ALA A 244 -2.98 -4.96 -5.31
C ALA A 244 -1.58 -5.58 -5.36
N PHE A 245 -1.52 -6.91 -5.33
CA PHE A 245 -0.27 -7.67 -5.27
C PHE A 245 -0.11 -8.51 -6.53
N PHE A 246 0.98 -8.30 -7.24
CA PHE A 246 1.35 -9.00 -8.45
C PHE A 246 2.62 -9.81 -8.22
N VAL A 247 2.65 -11.02 -8.75
CA VAL A 247 3.83 -11.90 -8.68
C VAL A 247 4.24 -12.28 -10.10
N ARG A 248 5.55 -12.29 -10.35
CA ARG A 248 6.09 -12.68 -11.66
C ARG A 248 5.70 -14.12 -12.00
N LYS A 249 5.17 -14.34 -13.20
CA LYS A 249 4.43 -15.55 -13.58
C LYS A 249 5.22 -16.85 -13.42
N ASP A 250 6.54 -16.80 -13.59
CA ASP A 250 7.47 -17.92 -13.40
C ASP A 250 7.57 -18.40 -11.94
N LEU A 251 7.22 -17.55 -10.98
CA LEU A 251 7.36 -17.81 -9.54
C LEU A 251 6.09 -18.36 -8.88
N VAL A 252 4.93 -18.20 -9.51
CA VAL A 252 3.60 -18.40 -8.91
C VAL A 252 3.29 -19.87 -8.60
N LYS A 253 3.56 -20.76 -9.56
CA LYS A 253 3.23 -22.21 -9.49
C LYS A 253 1.77 -22.43 -9.04
N ASP A 254 1.51 -23.40 -8.16
CA ASP A 254 0.18 -23.66 -7.57
C ASP A 254 0.01 -23.04 -6.17
N MET A 255 0.78 -21.99 -5.85
CA MET A 255 0.87 -21.45 -4.49
C MET A 255 -0.18 -20.38 -4.18
N PHE A 256 -0.95 -19.93 -5.18
CA PHE A 256 -1.90 -18.82 -5.05
C PHE A 256 -3.27 -19.20 -5.61
N SER A 257 -4.32 -18.51 -5.14
CA SER A 257 -5.71 -18.84 -5.50
C SER A 257 -6.00 -18.40 -6.94
N GLN A 258 -6.35 -19.35 -7.80
CA GLN A 258 -6.77 -19.09 -9.19
C GLN A 258 -8.31 -18.94 -9.27
N PRO A 259 -8.84 -18.28 -10.33
CA PRO A 259 -8.12 -17.65 -11.44
C PRO A 259 -7.50 -16.29 -11.03
N PHE A 260 -6.39 -15.89 -11.66
CA PHE A 260 -5.67 -14.65 -11.35
C PHE A 260 -6.32 -13.40 -11.93
N THR A 261 -7.63 -13.25 -11.74
CA THR A 261 -8.40 -12.13 -12.26
C THR A 261 -8.85 -11.19 -11.15
N SER A 262 -9.12 -9.95 -11.52
CA SER A 262 -9.67 -8.93 -10.64
C SER A 262 -11.02 -9.38 -10.06
N GLU A 263 -11.88 -10.09 -10.78
CA GLU A 263 -13.13 -10.65 -10.22
C GLU A 263 -12.88 -11.62 -9.06
N ASN A 264 -11.79 -12.40 -9.13
CA ASN A 264 -11.43 -13.34 -8.09
C ASN A 264 -10.77 -12.67 -6.87
N HIS A 265 -9.94 -11.65 -7.10
CA HIS A 265 -9.08 -11.05 -6.08
C HIS A 265 -9.56 -9.70 -5.55
N TYR A 266 -10.51 -9.05 -6.21
CA TYR A 266 -11.00 -7.73 -5.84
C TYR A 266 -11.49 -7.68 -4.39
N GLU A 267 -11.05 -6.64 -3.70
CA GLU A 267 -11.63 -6.19 -2.45
C GLU A 267 -12.22 -4.78 -2.65
N PRO A 268 -13.45 -4.52 -2.16
CA PRO A 268 -14.07 -3.20 -2.26
C PRO A 268 -13.35 -2.16 -1.40
N PRO A 269 -13.57 -0.85 -1.65
CA PRO A 269 -13.02 0.20 -0.82
C PRO A 269 -13.64 0.11 0.58
N ARG A 270 -12.83 -0.34 1.55
CA ARG A 270 -13.19 -0.44 2.98
C ARG A 270 -12.25 0.41 3.81
N TYR A 271 -12.08 1.69 3.44
CA TYR A 271 -11.18 2.63 4.12
C TYR A 271 -11.50 2.78 5.62
N ASN A 272 -12.75 2.54 6.02
CA ASN A 272 -13.19 2.52 7.42
C ASN A 272 -12.62 1.34 8.25
N LEU A 273 -11.98 0.36 7.59
CA LEU A 273 -11.26 -0.74 8.24
C LEU A 273 -9.76 -0.44 8.40
N ASN A 274 -9.30 0.76 8.00
CA ASN A 274 -7.95 1.21 8.33
C ASN A 274 -7.84 1.29 9.86
N ARG A 275 -7.13 0.31 10.42
CA ARG A 275 -6.86 0.20 11.84
C ARG A 275 -5.41 0.56 12.10
N ARG A 276 -5.15 1.17 13.26
CA ARG A 276 -3.81 1.30 13.81
C ARG A 276 -3.66 0.28 14.92
N VAL A 277 -3.01 -0.84 14.63
CA VAL A 277 -2.74 -1.88 15.63
C VAL A 277 -1.63 -1.38 16.57
N GLY A 278 -1.91 -1.39 17.87
CA GLY A 278 -0.94 -1.02 18.91
C GLY A 278 -0.90 0.47 19.23
N HIS A 279 0.21 0.90 19.85
CA HIS A 279 0.45 2.31 20.19
C HIS A 279 0.75 3.15 18.95
N PRO A 280 0.57 4.48 19.02
CA PRO A 280 0.96 5.38 17.93
C PRO A 280 2.40 5.12 17.48
N ARG A 281 2.58 5.05 16.16
CA ARG A 281 3.89 4.87 15.55
C ARG A 281 4.75 6.11 15.81
N SER A 282 6.04 5.88 16.01
CA SER A 282 7.02 6.94 16.26
C SER A 282 8.28 6.61 15.50
N PHE A 283 8.91 7.61 14.87
CA PHE A 283 10.21 7.42 14.22
C PHE A 283 11.33 6.98 15.18
N ASN A 284 11.13 7.11 16.50
CA ASN A 284 12.05 6.60 17.51
C ASN A 284 12.30 5.08 17.37
N ILE A 285 11.39 4.33 16.73
CA ILE A 285 11.61 2.90 16.45
C ILE A 285 12.78 2.66 15.47
N PHE A 286 13.13 3.65 14.64
CA PHE A 286 14.23 3.58 13.69
C PHE A 286 15.56 4.10 14.24
N SER A 287 15.55 4.64 15.46
CA SER A 287 16.76 5.16 16.15
C SER A 287 17.69 4.05 16.60
#